data_AF-A0A3N5T0N4-F1
#
_entry.id   AF-A0A3N5T0N4-F1
#
_cell.length_a   1.000
_cell.length_b   1.000
_cell.length_c   1.000
_cell.angle_alpha   90.00
_cell.angle_beta   90.00
_cell.angle_gamma   90.00
#
_symmetry.space_group_name_H-M   'P 1'
#
loop_
_entity.id
_entity.type
_entity.pdbx_description
1 polymer ?
#
loop_
_entity_poly.entity_id
_entity_poly.type
_entity_poly.pdbx_seq_one_letter_code
_entity_poly.pdbx_strand_id
1 'polypeptide(L)'
;MKKTQEEYPLLVAQEGPLKGQRWQLSQTIVMGRETSCDVVVADRQISRFHARLTPTPEGVILEDLGSKNGTHHNGMPLTAPVVLQDGDLVSVAMAQQFLFLTSDATMPLLEGAGMPGRLMMDQKSRRVWVNQQQLVPPLSAQQFKLLWLLYESQGQVVARPDLVSTVWGDEQAAGVSDQALDALIRRLRDRLAALDPTHQYIDTVRGHGIRLDNPPI
;
A
#
# COMPACT_ATOMS: atom_id res chain seq x y z
N MET A 1 29.93 -0.34 13.60
CA MET A 1 29.26 0.83 12.98
C MET A 1 28.83 0.42 11.58
N LYS A 2 27.57 0.02 11.40
CA LYS A 2 26.98 -0.24 10.08
C LYS A 2 26.12 0.99 9.76
N LYS A 3 26.38 1.65 8.63
CA LYS A 3 25.58 2.77 8.14
C LYS A 3 24.17 2.26 7.88
N THR A 4 23.19 2.75 8.63
CA THR A 4 21.77 2.51 8.39
C THR A 4 21.42 3.12 7.03
N GLN A 5 20.88 2.31 6.11
CA GLN A 5 20.34 2.80 4.85
C GLN A 5 19.05 3.55 5.22
N GLU A 6 19.04 4.87 5.17
CA GLU A 6 17.82 5.66 5.35
C GLU A 6 16.90 5.42 4.15
N GLU A 7 15.76 4.80 4.41
CA GLU A 7 14.75 4.47 3.41
C GLU A 7 13.84 5.68 3.17
N TYR A 8 14.02 6.37 2.04
CA TYR A 8 13.25 7.57 1.68
C TYR A 8 12.13 7.25 0.69
N PRO A 9 10.95 7.92 0.80
CA PRO A 9 9.91 7.83 -0.22
C PRO A 9 10.44 8.15 -1.62
N LEU A 10 9.81 7.57 -2.64
CA LEU A 10 10.16 7.74 -4.04
C LEU A 10 9.05 8.49 -4.78
N LEU A 11 9.46 9.42 -5.63
CA LEU A 11 8.63 9.96 -6.69
C LEU A 11 9.06 9.30 -8.01
N VAL A 12 8.14 8.66 -8.73
CA VAL A 12 8.42 7.95 -9.98
C VAL A 12 7.65 8.59 -11.12
N ALA A 13 8.32 9.05 -12.17
CA ALA A 13 7.65 9.57 -13.35
C ALA A 13 7.01 8.44 -14.16
N GLN A 14 5.68 8.42 -14.22
CA GLN A 14 4.91 7.36 -14.91
C GLN A 14 4.60 7.74 -16.36
N GLU A 15 4.30 9.02 -16.61
CA GLU A 15 3.97 9.56 -17.93
C GLU A 15 4.61 10.95 -18.12
N GLY A 16 4.71 11.40 -19.38
CA GLY A 16 5.33 12.69 -19.71
C GLY A 16 6.84 12.62 -20.01
N PRO A 17 7.49 13.78 -20.19
CA PRO A 17 8.88 13.89 -20.62
C PRO A 17 9.90 13.16 -19.74
N LEU A 18 9.60 12.99 -18.45
CA LEU A 18 10.50 12.38 -17.48
C LEU A 18 10.24 10.90 -17.24
N LYS A 19 9.34 10.26 -18.00
CA LYS A 19 8.92 8.86 -17.80
C LYS A 19 10.11 7.93 -17.52
N GLY A 20 9.99 7.13 -16.45
CA GLY A 20 10.98 6.16 -16.01
C GLY A 20 12.04 6.71 -15.04
N GLN A 21 12.12 8.02 -14.88
CA GLN A 21 12.98 8.65 -13.86
C GLN A 21 12.36 8.52 -12.47
N ARG A 22 13.22 8.60 -11.46
CA ARG A 22 12.85 8.46 -10.04
C ARG A 22 13.66 9.40 -9.17
N TRP A 23 13.05 9.93 -8.12
CA TRP A 23 13.67 10.80 -7.12
C TRP A 23 13.42 10.27 -5.72
N GLN A 24 14.45 10.29 -4.88
CA GLN A 24 14.33 10.04 -3.45
C GLN A 24 13.93 11.35 -2.76
N LEU A 25 12.92 11.27 -1.90
CA LEU A 25 12.36 12.39 -1.16
C LEU A 25 13.03 12.49 0.22
N SER A 26 14.34 12.69 0.21
CA SER A 26 15.17 12.89 1.43
C SER A 26 15.20 14.34 1.91
N GLN A 27 14.80 15.27 1.05
CA GLN A 27 14.71 16.70 1.31
C GLN A 27 13.58 17.29 0.48
N THR A 28 13.28 18.58 0.73
CA THR A 28 12.31 19.31 -0.08
C THR A 28 12.72 19.32 -1.55
N ILE A 29 11.80 18.94 -2.43
CA ILE A 29 11.97 18.94 -3.88
C ILE A 29 11.01 19.96 -4.49
N VAL A 30 11.54 20.82 -5.35
CA VAL A 30 10.74 21.72 -6.20
C VAL A 30 10.69 21.19 -7.62
N MET A 31 9.48 21.09 -8.16
CA MET A 31 9.20 20.69 -9.53
C MET A 31 8.83 21.92 -10.35
N GLY A 32 9.38 22.03 -11.56
CA GLY A 32 9.08 23.15 -12.44
C GLY A 32 9.86 23.13 -13.74
N ARG A 33 9.62 24.13 -14.59
CA ARG A 33 10.33 24.28 -15.86
C ARG A 33 11.69 24.94 -15.71
N GLU A 34 11.92 25.69 -14.64
CA GLU A 34 13.17 26.39 -14.43
C GLU A 34 14.30 25.38 -14.14
N THR A 35 15.49 25.62 -14.69
CA THR A 35 16.64 24.72 -14.52
C THR A 35 17.19 24.70 -13.08
N SER A 36 16.75 25.63 -12.24
CA SER A 36 17.08 25.65 -10.81
C SER A 36 16.18 24.74 -9.96
N CYS A 37 15.17 24.09 -10.56
CA CYS A 37 14.34 23.12 -9.86
C CYS A 37 15.07 21.78 -9.71
N ASP A 38 14.75 21.04 -8.66
CA ASP A 38 15.28 19.69 -8.43
C ASP A 38 14.73 18.69 -9.46
N VAL A 39 13.47 18.88 -9.87
CA VAL A 39 12.83 18.13 -10.95
C VAL A 39 12.48 19.12 -12.06
N VAL A 40 13.31 19.11 -13.10
CA VAL A 40 13.14 19.98 -14.26
C VAL A 40 12.27 19.30 -15.31
N VAL A 41 11.07 19.83 -15.51
CA VAL A 41 10.18 19.40 -16.59
C VAL A 41 10.16 20.50 -17.65
N ALA A 42 10.93 20.30 -18.73
CA ALA A 42 11.15 21.30 -19.78
C ALA A 42 9.95 21.44 -20.75
N ASP A 43 8.75 21.76 -20.21
CA ASP A 43 7.51 21.89 -20.97
C ASP A 43 6.84 23.26 -20.74
N ARG A 44 6.41 23.93 -21.81
CA ARG A 44 5.79 25.27 -21.74
C ARG A 44 4.49 25.33 -20.92
N GLN A 45 3.83 24.21 -20.72
CA GLN A 45 2.65 24.09 -19.85
C GLN A 45 3.00 24.09 -18.36
N ILE A 46 4.27 23.98 -18.01
CA ILE A 46 4.74 23.92 -16.63
C ILE A 46 5.31 25.30 -16.22
N SER A 47 4.80 25.82 -15.10
CA SER A 47 5.32 27.02 -14.45
C SER A 47 6.79 26.87 -14.07
N ARG A 48 7.50 28.01 -13.95
CA ARG A 48 8.93 28.04 -13.59
C ARG A 48 9.19 27.28 -12.28
N PHE A 49 8.39 27.57 -11.26
CA PHE A 49 8.24 26.80 -10.03
C PHE A 49 6.78 26.39 -9.96
N HIS A 50 6.49 25.09 -10.05
CA HIS A 50 5.13 24.59 -10.26
C HIS A 50 4.55 24.01 -8.99
N ALA A 51 5.28 23.08 -8.38
CA ALA A 51 4.83 22.36 -7.20
C ALA A 51 6.03 22.02 -6.32
N ARG A 52 5.76 21.80 -5.04
CA ARG A 52 6.74 21.46 -4.02
C ARG A 52 6.32 20.20 -3.28
N LEU A 53 7.29 19.33 -3.03
CA LEU A 53 7.17 18.18 -2.14
C LEU A 53 8.05 18.44 -0.93
N THR A 54 7.48 18.47 0.26
CA THR A 54 8.19 18.70 1.52
C THR A 54 8.07 17.46 2.40
N PRO A 55 9.15 16.70 2.61
CA PRO A 55 9.18 15.65 3.62
C PRO A 55 9.01 16.26 5.02
N THR A 56 8.07 15.74 5.80
CA THR A 56 7.83 16.06 7.22
C THR A 56 7.76 14.76 8.03
N PRO A 57 7.82 14.82 9.37
CA PRO A 57 7.62 13.64 10.21
C PRO A 57 6.27 12.92 9.99
N GLU A 58 5.25 13.64 9.52
CA GLU A 58 3.88 13.15 9.29
C GLU A 58 3.66 12.61 7.87
N GLY A 59 4.63 12.77 6.97
CA GLY A 59 4.55 12.29 5.58
C GLY A 59 5.17 13.28 4.60
N VAL A 60 4.85 13.15 3.31
CA VAL A 60 5.31 14.12 2.29
C VAL A 60 4.16 15.03 1.91
N ILE A 61 4.32 16.32 2.14
CA ILE A 61 3.33 17.34 1.77
C ILE A 61 3.55 17.74 0.31
N LEU A 62 2.51 17.62 -0.51
CA LEU A 62 2.42 18.20 -1.85
C LEU A 62 1.73 19.57 -1.78
N GLU A 63 2.32 20.56 -2.43
CA GLU A 63 1.82 21.93 -2.51
C GLU A 63 1.99 22.48 -3.93
N ASP A 64 0.97 23.18 -4.44
CA ASP A 64 1.05 23.96 -5.68
C ASP A 64 1.61 25.37 -5.38
N LEU A 65 2.56 25.84 -6.19
CA LEU A 65 3.24 27.12 -6.00
C LEU A 65 2.61 28.27 -6.80
N GLY A 66 1.29 28.24 -7.01
CA GLY A 66 0.57 29.20 -7.84
C GLY A 66 0.79 28.94 -9.33
N SER A 67 0.76 27.68 -9.73
CA SER A 67 1.02 27.27 -11.10
C SER A 67 -0.10 27.72 -12.04
N LYS A 68 0.23 27.96 -13.32
CA LYS A 68 -0.75 28.45 -14.30
C LYS A 68 -1.80 27.41 -14.66
N ASN A 69 -1.38 26.14 -14.77
CA ASN A 69 -2.21 25.03 -15.25
C ASN A 69 -2.60 24.05 -14.13
N GLY A 70 -2.24 24.37 -12.89
CA GLY A 70 -2.57 23.59 -11.71
C GLY A 70 -1.74 22.31 -11.54
N THR A 71 -1.58 21.94 -10.28
CA THR A 71 -1.19 20.60 -9.84
C THR A 71 -2.45 19.80 -9.56
N HIS A 72 -2.46 18.52 -9.91
CA HIS A 72 -3.56 17.59 -9.63
C HIS A 72 -3.06 16.44 -8.75
N HIS A 73 -3.88 16.05 -7.78
CA HIS A 73 -3.67 14.90 -6.91
C HIS A 73 -4.79 13.89 -7.18
N ASN A 74 -4.43 12.67 -7.57
CA ASN A 74 -5.36 11.61 -7.96
C ASN A 74 -6.41 12.04 -9.00
N GLY A 75 -6.00 12.88 -9.96
CA GLY A 75 -6.84 13.41 -11.03
C GLY A 75 -7.69 14.62 -10.65
N MET A 76 -7.69 15.04 -9.38
CA MET A 76 -8.44 16.20 -8.90
C MET A 76 -7.51 17.42 -8.73
N PRO A 77 -7.95 18.65 -9.06
CA PRO A 77 -7.14 19.85 -8.85
C PRO A 77 -6.77 20.03 -7.38
N LEU A 78 -5.50 20.33 -7.10
CA LEU A 78 -4.99 20.60 -5.78
C LEU A 78 -5.34 22.04 -5.38
N THR A 79 -6.19 22.21 -4.37
CA THR A 79 -6.65 23.53 -3.89
C THR A 79 -6.00 23.98 -2.58
N ALA A 80 -5.43 23.03 -1.84
CA ALA A 80 -4.68 23.24 -0.61
C ALA A 80 -3.57 22.18 -0.51
N PRO A 81 -2.53 22.39 0.32
CA PRO A 81 -1.52 21.37 0.55
C PRO A 81 -2.12 20.07 1.10
N VAL A 82 -1.61 18.93 0.65
CA VAL A 82 -2.05 17.58 1.08
C VAL A 82 -0.88 16.70 1.46
N VAL A 83 -1.06 15.81 2.42
CA VAL A 83 -0.09 14.75 2.72
C VAL A 83 -0.33 13.59 1.74
N LEU A 84 0.71 13.21 0.99
CA LEU A 84 0.66 12.11 0.04
C LEU A 84 0.66 10.74 0.73
N GLN A 85 -0.11 9.83 0.16
CA GLN A 85 -0.22 8.42 0.54
C GLN A 85 0.42 7.54 -0.52
N ASP A 86 0.87 6.35 -0.14
CA ASP A 86 1.46 5.38 -1.07
C ASP A 86 0.53 5.09 -2.26
N GLY A 87 1.10 5.14 -3.46
CA GLY A 87 0.37 4.94 -4.71
C GLY A 87 -0.38 6.18 -5.22
N ASP A 88 -0.30 7.33 -4.55
CA ASP A 88 -0.92 8.56 -5.04
C ASP A 88 -0.31 9.04 -6.35
N LEU A 89 -1.18 9.53 -7.23
CA LEU A 89 -0.79 10.16 -8.48
C LEU A 89 -0.70 11.67 -8.34
N VAL A 90 0.43 12.23 -8.78
CA VAL A 90 0.68 13.67 -8.80
C VAL A 90 0.90 14.09 -10.25
N SER A 91 0.06 14.98 -10.76
CA SER A 91 0.21 15.52 -12.12
C SER A 91 0.48 17.02 -12.08
N VAL A 92 1.51 17.46 -12.81
CA VAL A 92 1.84 18.88 -12.99
C VAL A 92 1.46 19.30 -14.41
N ALA A 93 0.44 20.16 -14.50
CA ALA A 93 -0.33 20.36 -15.73
C ALA A 93 -0.81 19.02 -16.35
N MET A 94 -1.11 19.03 -17.65
CA MET A 94 -1.39 17.81 -18.43
C MET A 94 -0.13 17.21 -19.06
N ALA A 95 1.06 17.69 -18.67
CA ALA A 95 2.32 17.38 -19.32
C ALA A 95 3.09 16.26 -18.64
N GLN A 96 2.98 16.11 -17.32
CA GLN A 96 3.81 15.20 -16.55
C GLN A 96 3.05 14.62 -15.36
N GLN A 97 3.11 13.28 -15.22
CA GLN A 97 2.48 12.54 -14.11
C GLN A 97 3.53 11.71 -13.37
N PHE A 98 3.41 11.71 -12.05
CA PHE A 98 4.24 10.97 -11.12
C PHE A 98 3.39 10.05 -10.25
N LEU A 99 3.98 8.94 -9.82
CA LEU A 99 3.51 8.03 -8.79
C LEU A 99 4.35 8.26 -7.54
N PHE A 100 3.71 8.57 -6.42
CA PHE A 100 4.35 8.61 -5.12
C PHE A 100 4.36 7.20 -4.52
N LEU A 101 5.53 6.78 -4.04
CA LEU A 101 5.72 5.50 -3.37
C LEU A 101 6.41 5.75 -2.04
N THR A 102 5.90 5.21 -0.94
CA THR A 102 6.67 5.20 0.32
C THR A 102 7.79 4.16 0.21
N SER A 103 8.94 4.44 0.84
CA SER A 103 10.04 3.45 0.90
C SER A 103 9.59 2.18 1.61
N ASP A 104 8.71 2.37 2.61
CA ASP A 104 7.90 1.34 3.22
C ASP A 104 6.66 1.05 2.36
N ALA A 105 6.70 0.08 1.46
CA ALA A 105 5.49 -0.65 1.03
C ALA A 105 4.98 -1.53 2.19
N THR A 106 4.86 -0.91 3.36
CA THR A 106 4.63 -1.51 4.65
C THR A 106 3.56 -0.65 5.36
N MET A 107 2.29 -0.98 5.05
CA MET A 107 1.06 -0.63 5.78
C MET A 107 0.58 0.83 5.68
N PRO A 108 -0.74 1.05 5.45
CA PRO A 108 -1.34 2.36 5.65
C PRO A 108 -1.31 2.68 7.15
N LEU A 109 -0.58 3.73 7.51
CA LEU A 109 -0.72 4.42 8.79
C LEU A 109 -2.07 5.13 8.81
N LEU A 110 -3.13 4.37 9.11
CA LEU A 110 -4.36 4.97 9.62
C LEU A 110 -4.08 5.39 11.07
N GLU A 111 -3.95 6.68 11.27
CA GLU A 111 -3.98 7.30 12.59
C GLU A 111 -5.20 6.77 13.37
N GLY A 112 -4.95 5.97 14.41
CA GLY A 112 -5.95 5.60 15.41
C GLY A 112 -6.07 4.13 15.83
N ALA A 113 -5.41 3.17 15.17
CA ALA A 113 -5.38 1.78 15.61
C ALA A 113 -3.96 1.37 16.02
N GLY A 114 -3.84 0.42 16.95
CA GLY A 114 -2.56 0.04 17.58
C GLY A 114 -1.44 -0.30 16.59
N MET A 115 -0.23 -0.39 17.13
CA MET A 115 1.00 -0.75 16.40
C MET A 115 0.74 -1.72 15.23
N PRO A 116 1.30 -1.46 14.04
CA PRO A 116 1.09 -2.30 12.86
C PRO A 116 1.37 -3.77 13.22
N GLY A 117 0.38 -4.63 12.98
CA GLY A 117 0.52 -6.07 13.22
C GLY A 117 1.62 -6.66 12.34
N ARG A 118 2.26 -7.74 12.79
CA ARG A 118 3.31 -8.45 12.03
C ARG A 118 2.88 -8.87 10.63
N LEU A 119 1.61 -9.19 10.45
CA LEU A 119 0.98 -9.51 9.16
C LEU A 119 0.24 -8.30 8.62
N MET A 120 0.45 -8.04 7.33
CA MET A 120 -0.08 -6.87 6.66
C MET A 120 -0.56 -7.20 5.25
N MET A 121 -1.58 -6.47 4.79
CA MET A 121 -2.18 -6.73 3.49
C MET A 121 -2.55 -5.44 2.77
N ASP A 122 -2.40 -5.44 1.45
CA ASP A 122 -2.93 -4.40 0.57
C ASP A 122 -3.97 -5.00 -0.39
N GLN A 123 -5.19 -4.47 -0.33
CA GLN A 123 -6.32 -4.96 -1.12
C GLN A 123 -6.13 -4.71 -2.62
N LYS A 124 -5.60 -3.53 -2.99
CA LYS A 124 -5.51 -3.08 -4.39
C LYS A 124 -4.48 -3.89 -5.17
N SER A 125 -3.30 -4.09 -4.61
CA SER A 125 -2.20 -4.84 -5.21
C SER A 125 -2.23 -6.33 -4.90
N ARG A 126 -3.12 -6.79 -4.00
CA ARG A 126 -3.23 -8.17 -3.51
C ARG A 126 -1.91 -8.71 -2.96
N ARG A 127 -1.20 -7.86 -2.23
CA ARG A 127 0.09 -8.19 -1.62
C ARG A 127 -0.08 -8.42 -0.13
N VAL A 128 0.78 -9.29 0.40
CA VAL A 128 0.80 -9.69 1.81
C VAL A 128 2.25 -9.61 2.29
N TRP A 129 2.45 -9.05 3.48
CA TRP A 129 3.73 -8.97 4.16
C TRP A 129 3.61 -9.63 5.52
N VAL A 130 4.71 -10.26 5.96
CA VAL A 130 4.87 -10.84 7.28
C VAL A 130 6.24 -10.41 7.80
N ASN A 131 6.31 -9.79 8.97
CA ASN A 131 7.54 -9.22 9.54
C ASN A 131 8.28 -8.34 8.51
N GLN A 132 7.54 -7.46 7.82
CA GLN A 132 8.04 -6.57 6.76
C GLN A 132 8.58 -7.29 5.50
N GLN A 133 8.60 -8.62 5.46
CA GLN A 133 8.97 -9.39 4.28
C GLN A 133 7.75 -9.70 3.41
N GLN A 134 7.82 -9.36 2.13
CA GLN A 134 6.74 -9.65 1.19
C GLN A 134 6.63 -11.16 0.93
N LEU A 135 5.40 -11.67 0.94
CA LEU A 135 5.08 -13.05 0.60
C LEU A 135 5.08 -13.24 -0.92
N VAL A 136 6.09 -13.97 -1.42
CA VAL A 136 6.32 -14.26 -2.84
C VAL A 136 6.48 -15.78 -3.05
N PRO A 137 5.85 -16.41 -4.05
CA PRO A 137 4.91 -15.82 -5.03
C PRO A 137 3.64 -15.28 -4.36
N PRO A 138 2.78 -14.47 -5.03
CA PRO A 138 1.55 -13.98 -4.41
C PRO A 138 0.58 -15.13 -4.04
N LEU A 139 -0.36 -14.84 -3.13
CA LEU A 139 -1.43 -15.79 -2.78
C LEU A 139 -2.40 -15.99 -3.95
N SER A 140 -3.04 -17.16 -4.02
CA SER A 140 -4.17 -17.34 -4.96
C SER A 140 -5.33 -16.41 -4.57
N ALA A 141 -6.25 -16.15 -5.52
CA ALA A 141 -7.40 -15.28 -5.25
C ALA A 141 -8.24 -15.76 -4.05
N GLN A 142 -8.45 -17.08 -3.91
CA GLN A 142 -9.19 -17.67 -2.79
C GLN A 142 -8.44 -17.52 -1.46
N GLN A 143 -7.12 -17.76 -1.46
CA GLN A 143 -6.28 -17.59 -0.28
C GLN A 143 -6.23 -16.11 0.17
N PHE A 144 -6.14 -15.19 -0.78
CA PHE A 144 -6.14 -13.76 -0.51
C PHE A 144 -7.49 -13.30 0.08
N LYS A 145 -8.61 -13.67 -0.54
CA LYS A 145 -9.95 -13.36 -0.02
C LYS A 145 -10.16 -13.87 1.40
N LEU A 146 -9.75 -15.12 1.68
CA LEU A 146 -9.85 -15.72 3.01
C LEU A 146 -9.04 -14.92 4.03
N LEU A 147 -7.77 -14.64 3.73
CA LEU A 147 -6.90 -13.90 4.64
C LEU A 147 -7.37 -12.45 4.83
N TRP A 148 -7.87 -11.82 3.77
CA TRP A 148 -8.39 -10.45 3.81
C TRP A 148 -9.60 -10.33 4.74
N LEU A 149 -10.57 -11.25 4.65
CA LEU A 149 -11.71 -11.27 5.56
C LEU A 149 -11.28 -11.42 7.02
N LEU A 150 -10.32 -12.32 7.29
CA LEU A 150 -9.77 -12.52 8.64
C LEU A 150 -9.00 -11.28 9.14
N TYR A 151 -8.36 -10.54 8.23
CA TYR A 151 -7.62 -9.32 8.53
C TYR A 151 -8.55 -8.14 8.85
N GLU A 152 -9.62 -7.94 8.08
CA GLU A 152 -10.67 -6.96 8.39
C GLU A 152 -11.39 -7.28 9.70
N SER A 153 -11.49 -8.58 10.03
CA SER A 153 -12.13 -9.08 11.25
C SER A 153 -11.13 -9.36 12.39
N GLN A 154 -9.95 -8.73 12.39
CA GLN A 154 -8.88 -9.03 13.35
C GLN A 154 -9.38 -8.92 14.80
N GLY A 155 -9.03 -9.93 15.61
CA GLY A 155 -9.50 -10.04 17.00
C GLY A 155 -10.88 -10.69 17.16
N GLN A 156 -11.63 -10.92 16.08
CA GLN A 156 -12.93 -11.60 16.09
C GLN A 156 -12.84 -13.01 15.50
N VAL A 157 -13.78 -13.88 15.90
CA VAL A 157 -13.92 -15.23 15.33
C VAL A 157 -14.89 -15.15 14.16
N VAL A 158 -14.40 -15.44 12.95
CA VAL A 158 -15.21 -15.51 11.73
C VAL A 158 -15.75 -16.92 11.56
N ALA A 159 -17.06 -17.06 11.38
CA ALA A 159 -17.70 -18.36 11.27
C ALA A 159 -17.34 -19.04 9.93
N ARG A 160 -17.36 -20.38 9.93
CA ARG A 160 -17.06 -21.19 8.73
C ARG A 160 -17.96 -20.86 7.54
N PRO A 161 -19.29 -20.70 7.69
CA PRO A 161 -20.17 -20.36 6.57
C PRO A 161 -19.80 -19.03 5.90
N ASP A 162 -19.42 -18.02 6.68
CA ASP A 162 -19.04 -16.69 6.18
C ASP A 162 -17.71 -16.72 5.42
N LEU A 163 -16.76 -17.55 5.88
CA LEU A 163 -15.52 -17.79 5.16
C LEU A 163 -15.78 -18.49 3.82
N VAL A 164 -16.70 -19.46 3.79
CA VAL A 164 -17.07 -20.17 2.56
C VAL A 164 -17.77 -19.23 1.57
N SER A 165 -18.77 -18.47 2.02
CA SER A 165 -19.48 -17.52 1.15
C SER A 165 -18.56 -16.45 0.59
N THR A 166 -17.62 -15.93 1.38
CA THR A 166 -16.69 -14.88 0.91
C THR A 166 -15.68 -15.40 -0.12
N VAL A 167 -15.14 -16.60 0.10
CA VAL A 167 -14.08 -17.16 -0.75
C VAL A 167 -14.63 -17.67 -2.08
N TRP A 168 -15.77 -18.36 -2.05
CA TRP A 168 -16.38 -18.98 -3.23
C TRP A 168 -17.57 -18.21 -3.82
N GLY A 169 -18.21 -17.28 -3.09
CA GLY A 169 -19.40 -16.55 -3.54
C GLY A 169 -20.70 -17.33 -3.31
N ASP A 170 -21.81 -16.63 -3.11
CA ASP A 170 -23.09 -17.25 -2.67
C ASP A 170 -23.65 -18.29 -3.66
N GLU A 171 -23.52 -18.07 -4.98
CA GLU A 171 -24.00 -19.00 -6.00
C GLU A 171 -23.16 -20.28 -6.10
N GLN A 172 -21.88 -20.24 -5.69
CA GLN A 172 -20.94 -21.35 -5.78
C GLN A 172 -20.63 -21.99 -4.42
N ALA A 173 -21.02 -21.35 -3.31
CA ALA A 173 -20.91 -21.89 -1.95
C ALA A 173 -21.79 -23.12 -1.73
N ALA A 174 -22.89 -23.25 -2.48
CA ALA A 174 -23.77 -24.41 -2.47
C ALA A 174 -23.05 -25.67 -2.97
N GLY A 175 -22.44 -26.42 -2.04
CA GLY A 175 -21.71 -27.66 -2.32
C GLY A 175 -20.20 -27.60 -2.06
N VAL A 176 -19.66 -26.46 -1.62
CA VAL A 176 -18.29 -26.40 -1.12
C VAL A 176 -18.22 -27.14 0.22
N SER A 177 -17.36 -28.15 0.30
CA SER A 177 -17.19 -28.91 1.54
C SER A 177 -16.30 -28.16 2.53
N ASP A 178 -16.56 -28.35 3.82
CA ASP A 178 -15.67 -27.92 4.92
C ASP A 178 -14.21 -28.34 4.69
N GLN A 179 -13.98 -29.46 4.00
CA GLN A 179 -12.65 -29.94 3.63
C GLN A 179 -11.91 -28.99 2.68
N ALA A 180 -12.62 -28.30 1.78
CA ALA A 180 -12.02 -27.33 0.87
C ALA A 180 -11.53 -26.08 1.63
N LEU A 181 -12.34 -25.59 2.59
CA LEU A 181 -11.95 -24.53 3.50
C LEU A 181 -10.75 -24.93 4.35
N ASP A 182 -10.80 -26.12 4.96
CA ASP A 182 -9.70 -26.62 5.78
C ASP A 182 -8.40 -26.78 4.97
N ALA A 183 -8.49 -27.21 3.70
CA ALA A 183 -7.34 -27.28 2.80
C ALA A 183 -6.76 -25.90 2.46
N LEU A 184 -7.61 -24.87 2.25
CA LEU A 184 -7.14 -23.50 2.04
C LEU A 184 -6.46 -22.95 3.29
N ILE A 185 -7.05 -23.13 4.46
CA ILE A 185 -6.49 -22.69 5.74
C ILE A 185 -5.13 -23.34 5.97
N ARG A 186 -5.01 -24.65 5.72
CA ARG A 186 -3.74 -25.37 5.85
C ARG A 186 -2.66 -24.77 4.95
N ARG A 187 -2.95 -24.59 3.66
CA ARG A 187 -2.00 -24.01 2.70
C ARG A 187 -1.62 -22.58 3.05
N LEU A 188 -2.56 -21.81 3.59
CA LEU A 188 -2.31 -20.43 4.00
C LEU A 188 -1.39 -20.39 5.23
N ARG A 189 -1.61 -21.26 6.22
CA ARG A 189 -0.68 -21.42 7.36
C ARG A 189 0.72 -21.79 6.88
N ASP A 190 0.87 -22.77 5.99
CA ASP A 190 2.17 -23.15 5.43
C ASP A 190 2.87 -21.95 4.77
N ARG A 191 2.12 -21.12 4.05
CA ARG A 191 2.64 -19.93 3.35
C ARG A 191 3.10 -18.84 4.30
N LEU A 192 2.38 -18.61 5.40
CA LEU A 192 2.78 -17.64 6.41
C LEU A 192 3.96 -18.15 7.26
N ALA A 193 3.94 -19.43 7.63
CA ALA A 193 5.02 -20.08 8.39
C ALA A 193 6.35 -20.12 7.63
N ALA A 194 6.33 -20.08 6.30
CA ALA A 194 7.53 -19.97 5.48
C ALA A 194 8.26 -18.62 5.66
N LEU A 195 7.56 -17.56 6.08
CA LEU A 195 8.13 -16.24 6.36
C LEU A 195 8.34 -16.01 7.86
N ASP A 196 7.43 -16.49 8.69
CA ASP A 196 7.57 -16.45 10.15
C ASP A 196 7.21 -17.82 10.76
N PRO A 197 8.21 -18.70 10.94
CA PRO A 197 7.99 -20.01 11.55
C PRO A 197 7.72 -19.93 13.05
N THR A 198 7.87 -18.76 13.67
CA THR A 198 7.77 -18.58 15.13
C THR A 198 6.36 -18.25 15.59
N HIS A 199 5.46 -17.89 14.68
CA HIS A 199 4.10 -17.45 15.01
C HIS A 199 3.03 -18.12 14.15
N GLN A 200 1.91 -18.52 14.78
CA GLN A 200 0.75 -19.06 14.07
C GLN A 200 -0.33 -17.98 13.95
N TYR A 201 -0.42 -17.36 12.77
CA TYR A 201 -1.37 -16.26 12.54
C TYR A 201 -2.85 -16.66 12.47
N ILE A 202 -3.15 -17.92 12.14
CA ILE A 202 -4.53 -18.35 11.87
C ILE A 202 -4.92 -19.42 12.89
N ASP A 203 -5.79 -19.04 13.82
CA ASP A 203 -6.30 -19.89 14.87
C ASP A 203 -7.63 -20.54 14.50
N THR A 204 -7.77 -21.83 14.81
CA THR A 204 -9.07 -22.51 14.75
C THR A 204 -9.71 -22.50 16.13
N VAL A 205 -10.80 -21.76 16.27
CA VAL A 205 -11.63 -21.76 17.48
C VAL A 205 -12.66 -22.87 17.34
N ARG A 206 -12.43 -24.00 18.02
CA ARG A 206 -13.26 -25.20 17.90
C ARG A 206 -14.74 -24.88 18.10
N GLY A 207 -15.57 -25.34 17.16
CA GLY A 207 -17.02 -25.14 17.18
C GLY A 207 -17.50 -23.73 16.81
N HIS A 208 -16.61 -22.76 16.59
CA HIS A 208 -16.99 -21.36 16.36
C HIS A 208 -16.50 -20.83 15.01
N GLY A 209 -15.25 -21.10 14.64
CA GLY A 209 -14.71 -20.57 13.39
C GLY A 209 -13.20 -20.36 13.40
N ILE A 210 -12.76 -19.34 12.66
CA ILE A 210 -11.36 -19.02 12.44
C ILE A 210 -11.10 -17.58 12.87
N ARG A 211 -9.95 -17.33 13.49
CA ARG A 211 -9.53 -15.99 13.92
C ARG A 211 -8.12 -15.70 13.43
N LEU A 212 -7.87 -14.44 13.07
CA LEU A 212 -6.52 -13.93 12.87
C LEU A 212 -5.91 -13.50 14.21
N ASP A 213 -4.77 -14.09 14.57
CA ASP A 213 -3.90 -13.64 15.63
C ASP A 213 -2.69 -12.92 15.03
N ASN A 214 -2.77 -11.60 14.98
CA ASN A 214 -1.78 -10.73 14.35
C ASN A 214 -1.21 -9.77 15.40
N PRO A 215 -0.21 -10.21 16.19
CA PRO A 215 0.37 -9.39 17.24
C PRO A 215 1.11 -8.19 16.64
N PRO A 216 1.26 -7.09 17.40
CA PRO A 216 2.12 -5.99 16.99
C PRO A 216 3.58 -6.47 16.83
N ILE A 217 4.35 -5.72 16.04
CA ILE A 217 5.79 -5.95 15.83
C ILE A 217 6.56 -5.83 17.15
#